data_AF-A0A2U9QIA2-F1
#
_entry.id   AF-A0A2U9QIA2-F1
#
_cell.length_a   1.000
_cell.length_b   1.000
_cell.length_c   1.000
_cell.angle_alpha   90.00
_cell.angle_beta   90.00
_cell.angle_gamma   90.00
#
_symmetry.space_group_name_H-M   'P 1'
#
loop_
_entity.id
_entity.type
_entity.pdbx_description
1 polymer ?
#
loop_
_entity_poly.entity_id
_entity_poly.type
_entity_poly.pdbx_seq_one_letter_code
_entity_poly.pdbx_strand_id
1 'polypeptide(L)'
;MPRESLPPEASLGVAYPPSGEGQPGMVLAGAGLYRDPGWPETDYVDFTTALVPLTEGLPQARARVWGYTSRADLKARVEFYERVLSSGYDRYASGQVGTPWDGRFTADVGAGVETFRLKNWQEGDYTSTIFYAQDDQGRDRAFVYVTTRKETVYELDTSSPISFDFSTTGSVVEGLQFSVAGETFEAYNCSYSGRSGLTNIYTCSYRDLQGRYRGSGSIGAWWVVRRVTGTVYPLVARTRTVGYTYSAYIRGWTEGWRAASDNVRPVQAGGVVYAEGRGYRVPGLEGYLQPGSGVLEVAFGNPAVSYLTRRLDPSANPYEPLKGQGVQEAGVGPKPLLNWCVAKGL
;
A
#
# COMPACT_ATOMS: atom_id res chain seq x y z
N MET A 1 11.23 41.26 22.41
CA MET A 1 11.06 41.62 23.82
C MET A 1 9.95 40.74 24.38
N PRO A 2 10.11 40.12 25.57
CA PRO A 2 9.01 39.37 26.19
C PRO A 2 7.90 40.39 26.54
N ARG A 3 6.65 40.08 26.18
CA ARG A 3 5.50 40.90 26.58
C ARG A 3 5.31 40.79 28.10
N GLU A 4 4.96 41.90 28.74
CA GLU A 4 4.58 41.94 30.15
C GLU A 4 3.43 40.96 30.43
N SER A 5 3.52 40.25 31.55
CA SER A 5 2.46 39.37 32.05
C SER A 5 1.14 40.13 32.16
N LEU A 6 0.03 39.50 31.77
CA LEU A 6 -1.31 40.10 31.96
C LEU A 6 -1.57 40.35 33.46
N PRO A 7 -2.27 41.45 33.81
CA PRO A 7 -2.69 41.71 35.19
C PRO A 7 -3.65 40.60 35.67
N PRO A 8 -3.68 40.30 36.98
CA PRO A 8 -4.45 39.18 37.56
C PRO A 8 -5.93 39.13 37.18
N GLU A 9 -6.55 40.28 36.95
CA GLU A 9 -7.95 40.36 36.53
C GLU A 9 -8.18 39.89 35.07
N ALA A 10 -7.11 39.82 34.29
CA ALA A 10 -7.08 39.40 32.88
C ALA A 10 -6.39 38.04 32.68
N SER A 11 -5.99 37.36 33.76
CA SER A 11 -5.25 36.10 33.73
C SER A 11 -6.17 34.89 33.52
N LEU A 12 -5.75 33.96 32.66
CA LEU A 12 -6.39 32.66 32.44
C LEU A 12 -5.70 31.62 33.33
N GLY A 13 -6.43 30.95 34.24
CA GLY A 13 -5.87 29.99 35.20
C GLY A 13 -6.38 28.58 35.00
N VAL A 14 -5.48 27.61 34.84
CA VAL A 14 -5.77 26.17 34.67
C VAL A 14 -5.68 25.46 36.02
N ALA A 15 -6.62 24.55 36.34
CA ALA A 15 -6.66 23.83 37.61
C ALA A 15 -6.59 22.30 37.37
N TYR A 16 -5.52 21.64 37.81
CA TYR A 16 -5.39 20.18 37.84
C TYR A 16 -5.42 19.62 39.27
N PRO A 17 -6.13 18.50 39.54
CA PRO A 17 -6.08 17.84 40.84
C PRO A 17 -4.70 17.15 41.05
N PRO A 18 -4.35 16.84 42.32
CA PRO A 18 -3.08 16.18 42.65
C PRO A 18 -2.93 14.81 41.96
N SER A 19 -1.70 14.49 41.57
CA SER A 19 -1.30 13.38 40.70
C SER A 19 -1.77 11.97 41.13
N GLY A 20 -2.34 11.22 40.18
CA GLY A 20 -2.54 9.77 40.19
C GLY A 20 -2.87 9.28 38.78
N GLU A 21 -2.33 8.12 38.36
CA GLU A 21 -2.51 7.59 37.00
C GLU A 21 -4.01 7.41 36.67
N GLY A 22 -4.47 8.09 35.60
CA GLY A 22 -5.79 7.83 35.00
C GLY A 22 -6.87 8.91 35.14
N GLN A 23 -6.59 10.11 35.66
CA GLN A 23 -7.61 11.18 35.72
C GLN A 23 -7.40 12.29 34.67
N PRO A 24 -8.39 12.57 33.79
CA PRO A 24 -8.33 13.65 32.81
C PRO A 24 -8.43 15.02 33.51
N GLY A 25 -7.56 15.95 33.11
CA GLY A 25 -7.55 17.33 33.59
C GLY A 25 -8.73 18.16 33.11
N MET A 26 -9.04 19.21 33.86
CA MET A 26 -10.05 20.21 33.50
C MET A 26 -9.36 21.54 33.17
N VAL A 27 -9.72 22.16 32.04
CA VAL A 27 -9.31 23.52 31.70
C VAL A 27 -10.49 24.43 31.96
N LEU A 28 -10.32 25.41 32.86
CA LEU A 28 -11.24 26.53 33.02
C LEU A 28 -10.49 27.81 32.73
N ALA A 29 -11.16 28.80 32.13
CA ALA A 29 -10.51 30.06 31.81
C ALA A 29 -11.50 31.23 31.81
N GLY A 30 -11.33 32.16 32.76
CA GLY A 30 -11.82 33.54 32.70
C GLY A 30 -12.10 34.18 34.06
N ALA A 31 -12.58 35.43 34.00
CA ALA A 31 -12.65 36.33 35.16
C ALA A 31 -13.57 35.79 36.27
N GLY A 32 -13.04 35.73 37.50
CA GLY A 32 -13.79 35.32 38.70
C GLY A 32 -13.67 33.84 39.08
N LEU A 33 -12.72 33.09 38.51
CA LEU A 33 -12.43 31.73 38.98
C LEU A 33 -11.90 31.75 40.42
N TYR A 34 -12.48 30.88 41.26
CA TYR A 34 -12.10 30.71 42.66
C TYR A 34 -10.63 30.30 42.77
N ARG A 35 -9.80 31.16 43.37
CA ARG A 35 -8.39 30.87 43.64
C ARG A 35 -8.29 29.94 44.83
N ASP A 36 -8.02 28.66 44.60
CA ASP A 36 -7.66 27.72 45.66
C ASP A 36 -6.13 27.72 45.83
N PRO A 37 -5.59 28.33 46.91
CA PRO A 37 -4.15 28.46 47.13
C PRO A 37 -3.41 27.13 47.34
N GLY A 38 -4.13 26.01 47.47
CA GLY A 38 -3.54 24.66 47.56
C GLY A 38 -3.25 23.98 46.23
N TRP A 39 -3.71 24.54 45.10
CA TRP A 39 -3.54 23.93 43.78
C TRP A 39 -2.31 24.50 43.06
N PRO A 40 -1.37 23.66 42.58
CA PRO A 40 -0.27 24.14 41.76
C PRO A 40 -0.83 24.69 40.44
N GLU A 41 -0.66 26.00 40.22
CA GLU A 41 -0.97 26.65 38.94
C GLU A 41 -0.05 26.08 37.85
N THR A 42 -0.60 25.25 36.96
CA THR A 42 0.11 24.79 35.76
C THR A 42 -0.71 25.15 34.53
N ASP A 43 -0.34 26.24 33.86
CA ASP A 43 -0.95 26.75 32.63
C ASP A 43 -0.51 25.97 31.37
N TYR A 44 0.35 24.95 31.56
CA TYR A 44 0.78 24.00 30.53
C TYR A 44 -0.25 22.88 30.35
N VAL A 45 -0.64 22.64 29.11
CA VAL A 45 -1.49 21.51 28.71
C VAL A 45 -0.70 20.56 27.82
N ASP A 46 -0.95 19.26 27.92
CA ASP A 46 -0.50 18.21 26.99
C ASP A 46 -1.53 17.09 26.97
N PHE A 47 -2.31 17.00 25.90
CA PHE A 47 -3.38 16.00 25.77
C PHE A 47 -3.56 15.58 24.31
N THR A 48 -4.23 14.45 24.10
CA THR A 48 -4.61 13.98 22.75
C THR A 48 -6.13 13.92 22.65
N THR A 49 -6.69 14.49 21.59
CA THR A 49 -8.14 14.52 21.36
C THR A 49 -8.48 14.29 19.89
N ALA A 50 -9.68 13.77 19.65
CA ALA A 50 -10.31 13.84 18.33
C ALA A 50 -10.60 15.31 17.97
N LEU A 51 -10.50 15.62 16.68
CA LEU A 51 -10.74 16.95 16.14
C LEU A 51 -12.10 17.01 15.44
N VAL A 52 -12.77 18.17 15.51
CA VAL A 52 -14.05 18.40 14.86
C VAL A 52 -13.83 19.17 13.55
N PRO A 53 -14.23 18.63 12.38
CA PRO A 53 -14.14 19.34 11.11
C PRO A 53 -14.84 20.70 11.14
N LEU A 54 -14.21 21.74 10.59
CA LEU A 54 -14.88 23.03 10.37
C LEU A 54 -15.78 23.03 9.14
N THR A 55 -15.55 22.11 8.21
CA THR A 55 -16.33 21.90 6.99
C THR A 55 -16.71 20.43 6.85
N GLU A 56 -17.88 20.18 6.29
CA GLU A 56 -18.34 18.82 5.99
C GLU A 56 -17.41 18.13 4.96
N GLY A 57 -17.26 16.82 5.06
CA GLY A 57 -16.47 16.01 4.12
C GLY A 57 -14.97 15.92 4.40
N LEU A 58 -14.46 16.53 5.47
CA LEU A 58 -13.07 16.32 5.90
C LEU A 58 -12.89 14.94 6.57
N PRO A 59 -11.71 14.30 6.42
CA PRO A 59 -11.45 13.02 7.06
C PRO A 59 -11.44 13.14 8.58
N GLN A 60 -11.63 12.01 9.27
CA GLN A 60 -11.47 11.96 10.71
C GLN A 60 -10.04 12.38 11.08
N ALA A 61 -9.90 13.22 12.10
CA ALA A 61 -8.62 13.74 12.53
C ALA A 61 -8.47 13.69 14.05
N ARG A 62 -7.23 13.62 14.53
CA ARG A 62 -6.88 13.75 15.94
C ARG A 62 -5.63 14.59 16.09
N ALA A 63 -5.41 15.18 17.26
CA ALA A 63 -4.16 15.87 17.54
C ALA A 63 -3.67 15.63 18.95
N ARG A 64 -2.35 15.58 19.11
CA ARG A 64 -1.69 15.88 20.38
C ARG A 64 -1.52 17.39 20.46
N VAL A 65 -2.08 18.01 21.49
CA VAL A 65 -2.04 19.46 21.73
C VAL A 65 -1.19 19.71 22.96
N TRP A 66 -0.21 20.61 22.86
CA TRP A 66 0.64 20.97 24.00
C TRP A 66 1.09 22.43 23.99
N GLY A 67 1.37 22.99 25.17
CA GLY A 67 1.88 24.35 25.33
C GLY A 67 1.30 25.05 26.56
N TYR A 68 1.73 26.29 26.77
CA TYR A 68 1.25 27.21 27.80
C TYR A 68 0.09 28.07 27.29
N THR A 69 -1.08 27.88 27.88
CA THR A 69 -2.28 28.66 27.57
C THR A 69 -2.09 30.17 27.81
N SER A 70 -1.35 30.55 28.86
CA SER A 70 -1.06 31.96 29.20
C SER A 70 -0.13 32.66 28.19
N ARG A 71 0.69 31.89 27.46
CA ARG A 71 1.69 32.41 26.52
C ARG A 71 1.20 32.46 25.08
N ALA A 72 -0.05 32.04 24.84
CA ALA A 72 -0.60 31.91 23.50
C ALA A 72 0.25 31.00 22.58
N ASP A 73 0.90 29.97 23.13
CA ASP A 73 1.88 29.14 22.41
C ASP A 73 1.45 27.69 22.20
N LEU A 74 0.14 27.40 22.32
CA LEU A 74 -0.40 26.07 22.06
C LEU A 74 -0.05 25.58 20.65
N LYS A 75 0.43 24.35 20.59
CA LYS A 75 0.84 23.63 19.37
C LYS A 75 0.05 22.34 19.26
N ALA A 76 -0.17 21.90 18.02
CA ALA A 76 -0.87 20.67 17.71
C ALA A 76 -0.08 19.86 16.68
N ARG A 77 0.14 18.58 16.97
CA ARG A 77 0.57 17.58 15.99
C ARG A 77 -0.68 16.83 15.54
N VAL A 78 -1.10 17.10 14.31
CA VAL A 78 -2.34 16.58 13.72
C VAL A 78 -2.08 15.27 12.97
N GLU A 79 -2.96 14.30 13.13
CA GLU A 79 -3.02 13.07 12.36
C GLU A 79 -4.38 12.92 11.70
N PHE A 80 -4.41 12.47 10.45
CA PHE A 80 -5.61 12.14 9.69
C PHE A 80 -5.78 10.63 9.62
N TYR A 81 -7.01 10.16 9.81
CA TYR A 81 -7.39 8.79 9.50
C TYR A 81 -7.85 8.76 8.05
N GLU A 82 -6.97 8.28 7.19
CA GLU A 82 -7.20 8.22 5.75
C GLU A 82 -6.55 6.97 5.16
N ARG A 83 -6.89 6.69 3.91
CA ARG A 83 -6.25 5.62 3.16
C ARG A 83 -4.84 6.05 2.78
N VAL A 84 -3.86 5.33 3.28
CA VAL A 84 -2.44 5.62 3.08
C VAL A 84 -1.70 4.40 2.56
N LEU A 85 -0.53 4.64 1.98
CA LEU A 85 0.36 3.56 1.60
C LEU A 85 0.96 2.91 2.84
N SER A 86 0.92 1.57 2.88
CA SER A 86 1.62 0.79 3.90
C SER A 86 3.08 1.20 3.98
N SER A 87 3.64 1.25 5.19
CA SER A 87 5.07 1.50 5.41
C SER A 87 5.94 0.33 4.93
N GLY A 88 5.37 -0.86 4.75
CA GLY A 88 6.03 -2.05 4.25
C GLY A 88 5.33 -2.65 3.03
N TYR A 89 5.90 -3.74 2.50
CA TYR A 89 5.30 -4.51 1.42
C TYR A 89 4.37 -5.57 2.01
N ASP A 90 3.08 -5.26 2.07
CA ASP A 90 2.02 -6.02 2.73
C ASP A 90 1.08 -6.74 1.74
N ARG A 91 1.29 -6.53 0.44
CA ARG A 91 0.54 -7.20 -0.63
C ARG A 91 1.48 -8.06 -1.47
N TYR A 92 0.94 -9.13 -2.02
CA TYR A 92 1.66 -10.08 -2.85
C TYR A 92 0.88 -10.38 -4.12
N ALA A 93 1.58 -10.42 -5.26
CA ALA A 93 1.03 -10.87 -6.53
C ALA A 93 2.04 -11.75 -7.25
N SER A 94 1.58 -12.80 -7.93
CA SER A 94 2.44 -13.64 -8.75
C SER A 94 1.71 -14.07 -10.00
N GLY A 95 2.48 -14.40 -11.04
CA GLY A 95 1.89 -14.79 -12.30
C GLY A 95 2.91 -15.26 -13.31
N GLN A 96 2.38 -15.68 -14.44
CA GLN A 96 3.13 -16.10 -15.60
C GLN A 96 2.66 -15.31 -16.81
N VAL A 97 3.61 -14.84 -17.61
CA VAL A 97 3.37 -14.02 -18.80
C VAL A 97 4.13 -14.59 -19.97
N GLY A 98 3.56 -14.54 -21.17
CA GLY A 98 4.23 -14.95 -22.40
C GLY A 98 5.25 -13.92 -22.88
N THR A 99 6.05 -14.29 -23.87
CA THR A 99 6.85 -13.34 -24.65
C THR A 99 6.08 -12.90 -25.91
N PRO A 100 6.07 -11.61 -26.29
CA PRO A 100 6.77 -10.53 -25.61
C PRO A 100 6.04 -10.02 -24.37
N TRP A 101 6.80 -9.59 -23.35
CA TRP A 101 6.25 -8.93 -22.15
C TRP A 101 6.77 -7.50 -22.04
N ASP A 102 5.87 -6.54 -21.83
CA ASP A 102 6.20 -5.11 -21.67
C ASP A 102 6.57 -4.71 -20.23
N GLY A 103 6.67 -5.69 -19.32
CA GLY A 103 7.00 -5.48 -17.92
C GLY A 103 5.82 -4.99 -17.08
N ARG A 104 4.57 -5.15 -17.56
CA ARG A 104 3.37 -4.78 -16.80
C ARG A 104 2.68 -5.95 -16.12
N PHE A 105 2.14 -5.70 -14.93
CA PHE A 105 1.27 -6.64 -14.24
C PHE A 105 0.20 -5.88 -13.45
N THR A 106 -0.87 -6.55 -13.07
CA THR A 106 -1.93 -5.98 -12.23
C THR A 106 -2.03 -6.70 -10.90
N ALA A 107 -2.48 -5.98 -9.87
CA ALA A 107 -2.74 -6.57 -8.56
C ALA A 107 -3.82 -5.75 -7.84
N ASP A 108 -4.71 -6.43 -7.09
CA ASP A 108 -5.54 -5.75 -6.10
C ASP A 108 -4.69 -5.44 -4.87
N VAL A 109 -4.59 -4.15 -4.55
CA VAL A 109 -3.71 -3.64 -3.49
C VAL A 109 -4.49 -2.98 -2.35
N GLY A 110 -5.78 -3.32 -2.18
CA GLY A 110 -6.61 -2.85 -1.08
C GLY A 110 -7.42 -1.58 -1.38
N ALA A 111 -7.33 -1.07 -2.61
CA ALA A 111 -8.20 -0.01 -3.13
C ALA A 111 -8.78 -0.37 -4.51
N GLY A 112 -8.83 -1.68 -4.81
CA GLY A 112 -9.10 -2.20 -6.15
C GLY A 112 -7.83 -2.57 -6.90
N VAL A 113 -8.02 -2.98 -8.14
CA VAL A 113 -6.95 -3.44 -9.04
C VAL A 113 -6.18 -2.25 -9.60
N GLU A 114 -4.88 -2.25 -9.40
CA GLU A 114 -3.94 -1.29 -9.98
C GLU A 114 -3.01 -1.96 -10.99
N THR A 115 -2.49 -1.17 -11.93
CA THR A 115 -1.46 -1.60 -12.88
C THR A 115 -0.10 -1.13 -12.40
N PHE A 116 0.90 -1.99 -12.55
CA PHE A 116 2.28 -1.74 -12.20
C PHE A 116 3.19 -1.98 -13.40
N ARG A 117 4.26 -1.19 -13.49
CA ARG A 117 5.29 -1.31 -14.52
C ARG A 117 6.67 -1.46 -13.91
N LEU A 118 7.41 -2.47 -14.35
CA LEU A 118 8.80 -2.67 -13.98
C LEU A 118 9.69 -1.52 -14.51
N LYS A 119 10.49 -0.93 -13.63
CA LYS A 119 11.49 0.10 -13.98
C LYS A 119 12.64 -0.54 -14.74
N ASN A 120 13.08 0.10 -15.81
CA ASN A 120 14.20 -0.34 -16.65
C ASN A 120 14.02 -1.77 -17.21
N TRP A 121 12.77 -2.20 -17.39
CA TRP A 121 12.48 -3.50 -17.98
C TRP A 121 13.00 -3.59 -19.41
N GLN A 122 13.67 -4.70 -19.70
CA GLN A 122 14.06 -5.12 -21.03
C GLN A 122 13.85 -6.63 -21.11
N GLU A 123 13.59 -7.14 -22.31
CA GLU A 123 13.54 -8.59 -22.48
C GLU A 123 14.94 -9.19 -22.36
N GLY A 124 15.04 -10.31 -21.65
CA GLY A 124 16.30 -11.00 -21.44
C GLY A 124 16.15 -12.33 -20.71
N ASP A 125 17.29 -12.86 -20.31
CA ASP A 125 17.41 -14.07 -19.50
C ASP A 125 17.67 -13.69 -18.04
N TYR A 126 16.69 -13.97 -17.18
CA TYR A 126 16.68 -13.63 -15.76
C TYR A 126 16.58 -14.87 -14.90
N THR A 127 17.33 -14.89 -13.80
CA THR A 127 17.30 -15.95 -12.79
C THR A 127 16.97 -15.32 -11.45
N SER A 128 15.67 -15.24 -11.13
CA SER A 128 15.17 -14.59 -9.91
C SER A 128 15.69 -13.15 -9.71
N THR A 129 15.76 -12.39 -10.80
CA THR A 129 16.28 -11.01 -10.80
C THR A 129 15.25 -10.05 -10.21
N ILE A 130 15.71 -9.10 -9.39
CA ILE A 130 14.84 -8.11 -8.74
C ILE A 130 14.69 -6.87 -9.63
N PHE A 131 13.45 -6.46 -9.85
CA PHE A 131 13.06 -5.20 -10.45
C PHE A 131 12.24 -4.38 -9.47
N TYR A 132 12.35 -3.05 -9.53
CA TYR A 132 11.40 -2.17 -8.84
C TYR A 132 10.22 -1.87 -9.77
N ALA A 133 9.01 -1.68 -9.23
CA ALA A 133 7.84 -1.35 -10.03
C ALA A 133 7.13 -0.09 -9.54
N GLN A 134 6.58 0.64 -10.49
CA GLN A 134 5.81 1.86 -10.28
C GLN A 134 4.34 1.63 -10.61
N ASP A 135 3.45 2.33 -9.93
CA ASP A 135 2.06 2.45 -10.37
C ASP A 135 1.90 3.44 -11.52
N ASP A 136 0.70 3.56 -12.09
CA ASP A 136 0.38 4.48 -13.18
C ASP A 136 0.55 5.97 -12.80
N GLN A 137 0.69 6.29 -11.50
CA GLN A 137 1.00 7.63 -11.01
C GLN A 137 2.52 7.87 -10.83
N GLY A 138 3.36 6.90 -11.22
CA GLY A 138 4.81 6.99 -11.15
C GLY A 138 5.39 6.82 -9.75
N ARG A 139 4.60 6.35 -8.77
CA ARG A 139 5.07 6.12 -7.40
C ARG A 139 5.77 4.77 -7.32
N ASP A 140 6.90 4.70 -6.62
CA ASP A 140 7.58 3.43 -6.35
C ASP A 140 6.76 2.61 -5.33
N ARG A 141 6.22 1.47 -5.77
CA ARG A 141 5.23 0.69 -4.99
C ARG A 141 5.64 -0.75 -4.74
N ALA A 142 6.51 -1.33 -5.56
CA ALA A 142 6.82 -2.75 -5.45
C ALA A 142 8.28 -3.06 -5.75
N PHE A 143 8.72 -4.23 -5.29
CA PHE A 143 9.81 -4.96 -5.93
C PHE A 143 9.30 -6.31 -6.41
N VAL A 144 9.89 -6.81 -7.49
CA VAL A 144 9.38 -7.95 -8.26
C VAL A 144 10.55 -8.85 -8.62
N TYR A 145 10.46 -10.12 -8.23
CA TYR A 145 11.34 -11.16 -8.71
C TYR A 145 10.85 -11.65 -10.07
N VAL A 146 11.76 -11.73 -11.05
CA VAL A 146 11.46 -12.23 -12.39
C VAL A 146 12.40 -13.38 -12.72
N THR A 147 11.83 -14.48 -13.22
CA THR A 147 12.57 -15.64 -13.73
C THR A 147 12.11 -15.94 -15.15
N THR A 148 13.06 -16.09 -16.07
CA THR A 148 12.76 -16.46 -17.45
C THR A 148 12.33 -17.92 -17.52
N ARG A 149 11.24 -18.17 -18.23
CA ARG A 149 10.78 -19.51 -18.56
C ARG A 149 11.31 -19.88 -19.94
N LYS A 150 11.98 -21.03 -20.00
CA LYS A 150 12.54 -21.59 -21.23
C LYS A 150 11.93 -22.94 -21.53
N GLU A 151 11.83 -23.23 -22.82
CA GLU A 151 11.49 -24.54 -23.35
C GLU A 151 12.65 -25.07 -24.19
N THR A 152 12.91 -26.37 -24.11
CA THR A 152 13.90 -27.03 -24.96
C THR A 152 13.25 -27.45 -26.26
N VAL A 153 13.75 -26.91 -27.37
CA VAL A 153 13.37 -27.30 -28.73
C VAL A 153 14.54 -28.05 -29.38
N TYR A 154 14.24 -29.09 -30.13
CA TYR A 154 15.25 -29.85 -30.88
C TYR A 154 15.26 -29.38 -32.31
N GLU A 155 16.36 -28.76 -32.72
CA GLU A 155 16.56 -28.27 -34.08
C GLU A 155 17.54 -29.14 -34.85
N LEU A 156 17.37 -29.17 -36.17
CA LEU A 156 18.25 -29.90 -37.07
C LEU A 156 19.58 -29.16 -37.22
N ASP A 157 20.69 -29.79 -36.85
CA ASP A 157 22.03 -29.22 -37.06
C ASP A 157 22.58 -29.59 -38.44
N THR A 158 22.43 -28.68 -39.39
CA THR A 158 22.95 -28.83 -40.75
C THR A 158 24.45 -28.55 -40.87
N SER A 159 25.10 -28.04 -39.82
CA SER A 159 26.53 -27.71 -39.82
C SER A 159 27.44 -28.89 -39.46
N SER A 160 26.91 -29.88 -38.74
CA SER A 160 27.62 -31.10 -38.33
C SER A 160 26.97 -32.37 -38.90
N PRO A 161 26.89 -32.54 -40.24
CA PRO A 161 26.29 -33.71 -40.84
C PRO A 161 27.07 -34.99 -40.54
N ILE A 162 26.34 -36.10 -40.35
CA ILE A 162 26.91 -37.45 -40.27
C ILE A 162 26.71 -38.13 -41.62
N SER A 163 27.81 -38.35 -42.32
CA SER A 163 27.82 -39.16 -43.54
C SER A 163 28.00 -40.63 -43.20
N PHE A 164 27.33 -41.51 -43.93
CA PHE A 164 27.40 -42.95 -43.72
C PHE A 164 27.28 -43.72 -45.04
N ASP A 165 27.83 -44.94 -45.05
CA ASP A 165 27.73 -45.92 -46.13
C ASP A 165 27.86 -47.32 -45.50
N PHE A 166 26.80 -48.11 -45.57
CA PHE A 166 26.83 -49.49 -45.09
C PHE A 166 25.77 -50.34 -45.80
N SER A 167 25.84 -51.65 -45.60
CA SER A 167 24.84 -52.59 -46.10
C SER A 167 23.94 -53.08 -44.97
N THR A 168 22.64 -53.12 -45.24
CA THR A 168 21.62 -53.76 -44.39
C THR A 168 20.79 -54.74 -45.22
N THR A 169 19.91 -55.50 -44.58
CA THR A 169 19.00 -56.43 -45.25
C THR A 169 17.56 -55.92 -45.13
N GLY A 170 16.84 -55.91 -46.24
CA GLY A 170 15.41 -55.55 -46.27
C GLY A 170 14.79 -55.88 -47.62
N SER A 171 13.50 -56.20 -47.63
CA SER A 171 12.76 -56.50 -48.87
C SER A 171 12.33 -55.22 -49.59
N VAL A 172 12.13 -54.11 -48.88
CA VAL A 172 11.64 -52.83 -49.41
C VAL A 172 12.73 -51.77 -49.50
N VAL A 173 12.46 -50.69 -50.24
CA VAL A 173 13.30 -49.47 -50.30
C VAL A 173 12.56 -48.32 -49.60
N GLU A 174 11.33 -48.03 -50.03
CA GLU A 174 10.40 -47.16 -49.29
C GLU A 174 10.03 -47.84 -47.95
N GLY A 175 10.12 -47.10 -46.85
CA GLY A 175 9.89 -47.62 -45.50
C GLY A 175 11.04 -48.45 -44.93
N LEU A 176 12.20 -48.53 -45.61
CA LEU A 176 13.36 -49.24 -45.07
C LEU A 176 13.86 -48.53 -43.80
N GLN A 177 13.86 -49.25 -42.68
CA GLN A 177 14.42 -48.76 -41.43
C GLN A 177 15.89 -49.16 -41.27
N PHE A 178 16.71 -48.23 -40.78
CA PHE A 178 18.14 -48.44 -40.56
C PHE A 178 18.64 -47.55 -39.41
N SER A 179 19.79 -47.88 -38.83
CA SER A 179 20.33 -47.12 -37.70
C SER A 179 21.68 -46.47 -38.03
N VAL A 180 21.84 -45.21 -37.65
CA VAL A 180 23.08 -44.44 -37.78
C VAL A 180 23.38 -43.76 -36.45
N ALA A 181 24.60 -43.91 -35.94
CA ALA A 181 25.04 -43.30 -34.68
C ALA A 181 24.11 -43.57 -33.47
N GLY A 182 23.43 -44.72 -33.44
CA GLY A 182 22.50 -45.10 -32.37
C GLY A 182 21.06 -44.58 -32.52
N GLU A 183 20.76 -43.81 -33.56
CA GLU A 183 19.39 -43.39 -33.90
C GLU A 183 18.83 -44.25 -35.04
N THR A 184 17.51 -44.51 -35.03
CA THR A 184 16.81 -45.23 -36.10
C THR A 184 16.10 -44.26 -37.03
N PHE A 185 16.27 -44.48 -38.32
CA PHE A 185 15.73 -43.70 -39.42
C PHE A 185 14.91 -44.58 -40.34
N GLU A 186 13.99 -43.96 -41.07
CA GLU A 186 13.19 -44.59 -42.10
C GLU A 186 13.38 -43.86 -43.44
N ALA A 187 13.63 -44.63 -44.49
CA ALA A 187 13.68 -44.13 -45.85
C ALA A 187 12.27 -43.85 -46.38
N TYR A 188 12.07 -42.67 -46.96
CA TYR A 188 10.79 -42.27 -47.54
C TYR A 188 10.99 -41.35 -48.74
N ASN A 189 9.92 -41.18 -49.52
CA ASN A 189 9.95 -40.38 -50.75
C ASN A 189 11.08 -40.85 -51.69
N CYS A 190 11.22 -42.17 -51.82
CA CYS A 190 12.26 -42.80 -52.62
C CYS A 190 11.89 -42.80 -54.10
N SER A 191 12.79 -42.29 -54.94
CA SER A 191 12.64 -42.27 -56.40
C SER A 191 13.77 -43.03 -57.06
N TYR A 192 13.46 -43.87 -58.05
CA TYR A 192 14.46 -44.56 -58.85
C TYR A 192 15.36 -43.54 -59.58
N SER A 193 16.68 -43.64 -59.40
CA SER A 193 17.67 -42.72 -59.97
C SER A 193 18.57 -43.35 -61.02
N GLY A 194 18.70 -44.69 -61.05
CA GLY A 194 19.45 -45.38 -62.08
C GLY A 194 19.82 -46.81 -61.71
N ARG A 195 20.71 -47.41 -62.51
CA ARG A 195 21.20 -48.78 -62.28
C ARG A 195 22.72 -48.81 -62.42
N SER A 196 23.37 -49.50 -61.49
CA SER A 196 24.80 -49.79 -61.55
C SER A 196 25.01 -51.30 -61.47
N GLY A 197 25.45 -51.90 -62.59
CA GLY A 197 25.51 -53.35 -62.73
C GLY A 197 24.15 -54.02 -62.47
N LEU A 198 24.09 -54.93 -61.49
CA LEU A 198 22.86 -55.62 -61.09
C LEU A 198 22.06 -54.89 -60.01
N THR A 199 22.48 -53.70 -59.58
CA THR A 199 21.89 -52.97 -58.45
C THR A 199 21.06 -51.78 -58.95
N ASN A 200 19.79 -51.72 -58.54
CA ASN A 200 18.95 -50.54 -58.77
C ASN A 200 19.23 -49.50 -57.68
N ILE A 201 19.38 -48.23 -58.06
CA ILE A 201 19.69 -47.14 -57.14
C ILE A 201 18.47 -46.24 -57.03
N TYR A 202 18.12 -45.89 -55.80
CA TYR A 202 17.03 -44.98 -55.46
C TYR A 202 17.58 -43.82 -54.66
N THR A 203 17.13 -42.61 -54.96
CA THR A 203 17.37 -41.43 -54.12
C THR A 203 16.23 -41.32 -53.12
N CYS A 204 16.53 -41.17 -51.83
CA CYS A 204 15.56 -41.17 -50.74
C CYS A 204 15.78 -40.02 -49.77
N SER A 205 14.71 -39.60 -49.11
CA SER A 205 14.78 -38.80 -47.88
C SER A 205 14.76 -39.72 -46.67
N TYR A 206 15.31 -39.26 -45.55
CA TYR A 206 15.39 -39.99 -44.29
C TYR A 206 14.67 -39.22 -43.21
N ARG A 207 13.81 -39.91 -42.44
CA ARG A 207 13.08 -39.34 -41.31
C ARG A 207 13.33 -40.13 -40.03
N ASP A 208 13.17 -39.50 -38.87
CA ASP A 208 13.12 -40.23 -37.61
C ASP A 208 11.77 -40.96 -37.44
N LEU A 209 11.66 -41.77 -36.39
CA LEU A 209 10.42 -42.49 -36.06
C LEU A 209 9.26 -41.56 -35.66
N GLN A 210 9.52 -40.28 -35.37
CA GLN A 210 8.47 -39.27 -35.18
C GLN A 210 8.02 -38.63 -36.50
N GLY A 211 8.60 -39.04 -37.63
CA GLY A 211 8.25 -38.58 -38.96
C GLY A 211 8.95 -37.28 -39.40
N ARG A 212 9.90 -36.76 -38.62
CA ARG A 212 10.62 -35.52 -38.95
C ARG A 212 11.72 -35.81 -39.97
N TYR A 213 11.89 -34.94 -40.97
CA TYR A 213 13.03 -35.02 -41.90
C TYR A 213 14.36 -34.90 -41.15
N ARG A 214 15.28 -35.82 -41.44
CA ARG A 214 16.61 -35.90 -40.80
C ARG A 214 17.75 -35.95 -41.81
N GLY A 215 17.49 -36.01 -43.11
CA GLY A 215 18.54 -36.04 -44.12
C GLY A 215 18.12 -36.76 -45.39
N SER A 216 19.08 -37.07 -46.25
CA SER A 216 18.81 -37.69 -47.54
C SER A 216 20.01 -38.47 -48.05
N GLY A 217 19.78 -39.35 -49.01
CA GLY A 217 20.84 -40.13 -49.63
C GLY A 217 20.33 -41.10 -50.68
N SER A 218 21.07 -42.19 -50.86
CA SER A 218 20.78 -43.20 -51.88
C SER A 218 20.74 -44.60 -51.30
N ILE A 219 19.84 -45.42 -51.84
CA ILE A 219 19.72 -46.84 -51.50
C ILE A 219 19.93 -47.67 -52.76
N GLY A 220 20.99 -48.47 -52.76
CA GLY A 220 21.23 -49.52 -53.75
C GLY A 220 20.54 -50.82 -53.35
N ALA A 221 19.65 -51.33 -54.21
CA ALA A 221 18.92 -52.57 -54.00
C ALA A 221 19.45 -53.69 -54.90
N TRP A 222 20.01 -54.72 -54.28
CA TRP A 222 20.38 -55.98 -54.92
C TRP A 222 19.84 -57.15 -54.11
N TRP A 223 18.89 -57.90 -54.68
CA TRP A 223 18.19 -58.99 -53.98
C TRP A 223 17.55 -58.50 -52.66
N VAL A 224 17.98 -59.01 -51.50
CA VAL A 224 17.55 -58.57 -50.16
C VAL A 224 18.57 -57.64 -49.48
N VAL A 225 19.71 -57.41 -50.11
CA VAL A 225 20.76 -56.52 -49.59
C VAL A 225 20.46 -55.09 -50.04
N ARG A 226 20.59 -54.15 -49.10
CA ARG A 226 20.36 -52.73 -49.28
C ARG A 226 21.63 -51.99 -48.88
N ARG A 227 22.34 -51.42 -49.84
CA ARG A 227 23.45 -50.51 -49.53
C ARG A 227 22.86 -49.12 -49.33
N VAL A 228 22.90 -48.62 -48.10
CA VAL A 228 22.32 -47.33 -47.72
C VAL A 228 23.47 -46.34 -47.56
N THR A 229 23.40 -45.25 -48.29
CA THR A 229 24.37 -44.15 -48.22
C THR A 229 23.67 -42.83 -48.03
N GLY A 230 24.37 -41.85 -47.45
CA GLY A 230 23.87 -40.49 -47.41
C GLY A 230 24.34 -39.72 -46.22
N THR A 231 23.58 -38.70 -45.89
CA THR A 231 23.85 -37.78 -44.81
C THR A 231 22.61 -37.64 -43.93
N VAL A 232 22.80 -37.77 -42.62
CA VAL A 232 21.78 -37.40 -41.61
C VAL A 232 22.30 -36.26 -40.74
N TYR A 233 21.39 -35.43 -40.28
CA TYR A 233 21.66 -34.28 -39.44
C TYR A 233 21.23 -34.58 -38.00
N PRO A 234 22.14 -34.40 -37.02
CA PRO A 234 21.80 -34.60 -35.62
C PRO A 234 20.79 -33.54 -35.14
N LEU A 235 20.05 -33.87 -34.07
CA LEU A 235 19.23 -32.90 -33.36
C LEU A 235 20.04 -32.26 -32.26
N VAL A 236 20.07 -30.93 -32.24
CA VAL A 236 20.70 -30.16 -31.17
C VAL A 236 19.61 -29.54 -30.32
N ALA A 237 19.71 -29.74 -29.01
CA ALA A 237 18.85 -29.10 -28.04
C ALA A 237 19.17 -27.60 -28.00
N ARG A 238 18.19 -26.76 -28.32
CA ARG A 238 18.23 -25.31 -28.12
C ARG A 238 17.19 -24.91 -27.10
N THR A 239 17.49 -23.88 -26.32
CA THR A 239 16.52 -23.30 -25.40
C THR A 239 15.89 -22.07 -26.02
N ARG A 240 14.57 -21.99 -26.00
CA ARG A 240 13.80 -20.83 -26.42
C ARG A 240 13.08 -20.23 -25.23
N THR A 241 13.13 -18.91 -25.08
CA THR A 241 12.33 -18.20 -24.09
C THR A 241 10.87 -18.22 -24.51
N VAL A 242 10.00 -18.70 -23.61
CA VAL A 242 8.55 -18.78 -23.82
C VAL A 242 7.79 -17.75 -22.99
N GLY A 243 8.44 -17.14 -22.00
CA GLY A 243 7.84 -16.13 -21.14
C GLY A 243 8.59 -15.92 -19.83
N TYR A 244 7.90 -15.36 -18.85
CA TYR A 244 8.43 -15.01 -17.54
C TYR A 244 7.49 -15.44 -16.43
N THR A 245 8.05 -15.82 -15.29
CA THR A 245 7.33 -15.94 -14.03
C THR A 245 7.72 -14.76 -13.15
N TYR A 246 6.74 -14.11 -12.52
CA TYR A 246 7.00 -13.00 -11.60
C TYR A 246 6.40 -13.23 -10.21
N SER A 247 7.02 -12.64 -9.21
CA SER A 247 6.53 -12.55 -7.83
C SER A 247 6.81 -11.17 -7.27
N ALA A 248 5.74 -10.41 -7.02
CA ALA A 248 5.76 -9.02 -6.62
C ALA A 248 5.37 -8.88 -5.14
N TYR A 249 6.16 -8.11 -4.41
CA TYR A 249 5.84 -7.62 -3.08
C TYR A 249 5.53 -6.14 -3.20
N ILE A 250 4.33 -5.74 -2.79
CA ILE A 250 3.73 -4.45 -3.14
C ILE A 250 3.29 -3.73 -1.86
N ARG A 251 3.55 -2.42 -1.80
CA ARG A 251 3.01 -1.53 -0.77
C ARG A 251 1.56 -1.25 -1.09
N GLY A 252 0.66 -1.89 -0.36
CA GLY A 252 -0.78 -1.73 -0.49
C GLY A 252 -1.31 -0.45 0.11
N TRP A 253 -2.59 -0.22 -0.11
CA TRP A 253 -3.37 0.74 0.62
C TRP A 253 -3.88 0.11 1.91
N THR A 254 -3.75 0.88 2.99
CA THR A 254 -4.28 0.56 4.30
C THR A 254 -4.96 1.79 4.88
N GLU A 255 -6.00 1.58 5.69
CA GLU A 255 -6.64 2.66 6.43
C GLU A 255 -5.89 2.85 7.74
N GLY A 256 -5.42 4.06 8.00
CA GLY A 256 -4.56 4.31 9.14
C GLY A 256 -4.40 5.78 9.47
N TRP A 257 -3.78 6.01 10.63
CA TRP A 257 -3.42 7.34 11.08
C TRP A 257 -2.12 7.78 10.41
N ARG A 258 -2.14 8.92 9.73
CA ARG A 258 -0.96 9.59 9.17
C ARG A 258 -0.82 10.98 9.74
N ALA A 259 0.38 11.31 10.18
CA ALA A 259 0.72 12.67 10.55
C ALA A 259 0.60 13.63 9.35
N ALA A 260 -0.04 14.78 9.57
CA ALA A 260 -0.01 15.88 8.61
C ALA A 260 1.44 16.24 8.26
N SER A 261 1.70 16.48 6.98
CA SER A 261 3.01 16.76 6.41
C SER A 261 3.57 18.12 6.82
N ASP A 262 2.69 19.06 7.18
CA ASP A 262 3.02 20.40 7.61
C ASP A 262 3.03 20.57 9.14
N ASN A 263 3.02 19.45 9.88
CA ASN A 263 3.23 19.45 11.33
C ASN A 263 4.61 20.04 11.69
N VAL A 264 4.76 20.72 12.83
CA VAL A 264 3.78 20.99 13.90
C VAL A 264 3.02 22.29 13.63
N ARG A 265 1.72 22.35 13.95
CA ARG A 265 0.85 23.50 13.68
C ARG A 265 0.54 24.31 14.95
N PRO A 266 0.43 25.64 14.87
CA PRO A 266 -0.09 26.42 15.99
C PRO A 266 -1.60 26.19 16.15
N VAL A 267 -2.08 26.18 17.39
CA VAL A 267 -3.51 26.35 17.67
C VAL A 267 -3.82 27.84 17.60
N GLN A 268 -4.82 28.20 16.82
CA GLN A 268 -5.28 29.57 16.59
C GLN A 268 -6.45 29.91 17.51
N ALA A 269 -6.82 31.20 17.53
CA ALA A 269 -7.96 31.67 18.30
C ALA A 269 -9.24 30.89 17.97
N GLY A 270 -10.06 30.63 19.00
CA GLY A 270 -11.23 29.76 18.90
C GLY A 270 -10.91 28.26 18.95
N GLY A 271 -9.68 27.90 19.33
CA GLY A 271 -9.25 26.50 19.43
C GLY A 271 -9.11 25.82 18.08
N VAL A 272 -8.75 26.57 17.04
CA VAL A 272 -8.72 26.07 15.66
C VAL A 272 -7.30 25.66 15.27
N VAL A 273 -7.15 24.52 14.59
CA VAL A 273 -5.90 24.11 13.96
C VAL A 273 -6.12 23.88 12.46
N TYR A 274 -5.22 24.42 11.65
CA TYR A 274 -5.17 24.14 10.22
C TYR A 274 -3.95 23.28 9.92
N ALA A 275 -4.18 22.11 9.34
CA ALA A 275 -3.15 21.17 8.89
C ALA A 275 -3.44 20.75 7.45
N GLU A 276 -2.44 20.84 6.57
CA GLU A 276 -2.57 20.60 5.12
C GLU A 276 -3.70 21.41 4.46
N GLY A 277 -3.93 22.64 4.93
CA GLY A 277 -5.03 23.51 4.48
C GLY A 277 -6.42 23.11 4.98
N ARG A 278 -6.54 22.02 5.75
CA ARG A 278 -7.79 21.51 6.32
C ARG A 278 -7.98 22.08 7.72
N GLY A 279 -9.12 22.72 7.97
CA GLY A 279 -9.44 23.37 9.24
C GLY A 279 -10.22 22.48 10.20
N TYR A 280 -9.75 22.37 11.43
CA TYR A 280 -10.42 21.63 12.49
C TYR A 280 -10.48 22.43 13.79
N ARG A 281 -11.50 22.19 14.59
CA ARG A 281 -11.62 22.67 15.97
C ARG A 281 -11.13 21.62 16.95
N VAL A 282 -10.37 22.06 17.93
CA VAL A 282 -9.98 21.28 19.12
C VAL A 282 -11.10 21.42 20.15
N PRO A 283 -11.83 20.35 20.49
CA PRO A 283 -12.88 20.41 21.50
C PRO A 283 -12.36 20.91 22.84
N GLY A 284 -13.10 21.82 23.47
CA GLY A 284 -12.75 22.39 24.78
C GLY A 284 -11.78 23.57 24.72
N LEU A 285 -11.35 24.01 23.53
CA LEU A 285 -10.51 25.19 23.34
C LEU A 285 -11.25 26.34 22.62
N GLU A 286 -12.57 26.33 22.59
CA GLU A 286 -13.39 27.32 21.86
C GLU A 286 -13.15 28.77 22.34
N GLY A 287 -12.78 28.96 23.60
CA GLY A 287 -12.44 30.27 24.18
C GLY A 287 -10.98 30.70 24.02
N TYR A 288 -10.11 29.85 23.46
CA TYR A 288 -8.68 30.14 23.38
C TYR A 288 -8.41 31.40 22.54
N LEU A 289 -7.69 32.38 23.11
CA LEU A 289 -7.31 33.66 22.48
C LEU A 289 -8.49 34.50 21.92
N GLN A 290 -9.72 34.30 22.38
CA GLN A 290 -10.84 35.16 22.00
C GLN A 290 -11.06 36.27 23.04
N PRO A 291 -10.87 37.57 22.67
CA PRO A 291 -11.21 38.67 23.55
C PRO A 291 -12.75 38.79 23.62
N GLY A 292 -13.34 38.35 24.74
CA GLY A 292 -14.77 38.57 25.01
C GLY A 292 -15.64 37.35 25.31
N SER A 293 -15.11 36.17 25.62
CA SER A 293 -15.94 35.08 26.17
C SER A 293 -16.31 35.36 27.64
N GLY A 294 -17.16 36.36 27.88
CA GLY A 294 -17.67 36.79 29.20
C GLY A 294 -18.65 35.80 29.86
N VAL A 295 -18.51 34.50 29.59
CA VAL A 295 -19.41 33.44 30.06
C VAL A 295 -18.58 32.19 30.39
N LEU A 296 -18.43 31.87 31.68
CA LEU A 296 -18.05 30.54 32.17
C LEU A 296 -19.22 29.91 32.89
N GLU A 297 -19.61 28.70 32.46
CA GLU A 297 -20.31 27.75 33.32
C GLU A 297 -19.46 26.48 33.41
N VAL A 298 -19.36 25.94 34.63
CA VAL A 298 -18.59 24.73 34.94
C VAL A 298 -19.58 23.63 35.31
N ALA A 299 -19.51 22.50 34.61
CA ALA A 299 -20.25 21.29 34.99
C ALA A 299 -19.32 20.07 34.91
N PHE A 300 -19.38 19.24 35.97
CA PHE A 300 -18.65 17.97 36.07
C PHE A 300 -19.62 16.80 35.87
N GLY A 301 -19.21 15.83 35.05
CA GLY A 301 -19.86 14.54 34.89
C GLY A 301 -18.83 13.50 34.42
N ASN A 302 -19.02 12.23 34.75
CA ASN A 302 -18.15 11.13 34.34
C ASN A 302 -18.91 10.28 33.29
N PRO A 303 -18.36 9.95 32.10
CA PRO A 303 -17.07 10.35 31.54
C PRO A 303 -17.08 11.78 30.98
N ALA A 304 -16.09 12.58 31.39
CA ALA A 304 -16.11 14.05 31.37
C ALA A 304 -15.77 14.66 29.99
N VAL A 305 -16.81 14.99 29.22
CA VAL A 305 -16.76 16.04 28.19
C VAL A 305 -17.64 17.16 28.69
N SER A 306 -17.04 18.25 29.19
CA SER A 306 -17.81 19.43 29.61
C SER A 306 -18.24 20.21 28.35
N TYR A 307 -19.55 20.27 28.11
CA TYR A 307 -20.16 21.14 27.10
C TYR A 307 -20.28 22.57 27.66
N LEU A 308 -19.78 23.55 26.91
CA LEU A 308 -19.85 24.99 27.22
C LEU A 308 -21.11 25.60 26.57
N THR A 309 -22.14 25.99 27.35
CA THR A 309 -23.27 26.78 26.82
C THR A 309 -23.74 27.90 27.75
N ARG A 310 -23.51 29.16 27.31
CA ARG A 310 -24.25 30.44 27.50
C ARG A 310 -24.75 30.87 28.92
N ARG A 311 -24.40 32.09 29.36
CA ARG A 311 -24.98 32.79 30.53
C ARG A 311 -25.77 34.04 30.13
N LEU A 312 -26.84 34.26 30.89
CA LEU A 312 -27.76 35.42 30.89
C LEU A 312 -27.07 36.73 31.27
N ASP A 313 -27.51 37.82 30.64
CA ASP A 313 -27.07 39.20 30.86
C ASP A 313 -27.39 39.70 32.28
N PRO A 314 -26.40 40.16 33.08
CA PRO A 314 -26.61 40.72 34.42
C PRO A 314 -27.48 41.97 34.45
N SER A 315 -27.55 42.72 33.34
CA SER A 315 -28.37 43.95 33.25
C SER A 315 -29.87 43.67 33.04
N ALA A 316 -30.22 42.41 32.82
CA ALA A 316 -31.59 41.91 32.71
C ALA A 316 -31.90 40.86 33.79
N ASN A 317 -31.41 41.05 35.02
CA ASN A 317 -31.74 40.17 36.14
C ASN A 317 -33.26 40.22 36.43
N PRO A 318 -34.05 39.18 36.10
CA PRO A 318 -35.49 39.19 36.33
C PRO A 318 -35.86 39.15 37.82
N TYR A 319 -34.88 38.95 38.69
CA TYR A 319 -35.05 38.73 40.12
C TYR A 319 -34.58 39.92 40.98
N GLU A 320 -34.12 41.02 40.36
CA GLU A 320 -33.83 42.30 41.05
C GLU A 320 -35.00 42.78 41.94
N PRO A 321 -36.28 42.67 41.53
CA PRO A 321 -37.43 43.08 42.36
C PRO A 321 -37.70 42.20 43.59
N LEU A 322 -37.02 41.05 43.72
CA LEU A 322 -37.25 40.07 44.78
C LEU A 322 -36.22 40.17 45.92
N LYS A 323 -35.25 41.09 45.81
CA LYS A 323 -34.31 41.44 46.89
C LYS A 323 -35.10 42.05 48.06
N GLY A 324 -35.22 41.30 49.15
CA GLY A 324 -36.00 41.66 50.35
C GLY A 324 -37.14 40.70 50.71
N GLN A 325 -37.48 39.74 49.84
CA GLN A 325 -38.49 38.71 50.11
C GLN A 325 -37.91 37.37 50.63
N GLY A 326 -36.68 37.39 51.16
CA GLY A 326 -36.05 36.21 51.76
C GLY A 326 -35.29 35.28 50.80
N VAL A 327 -34.94 35.72 49.59
CA VAL A 327 -34.05 34.96 48.69
C VAL A 327 -32.60 35.19 49.11
N GLN A 328 -31.96 34.18 49.71
CA GLN A 328 -30.54 34.21 50.09
C GLN A 328 -29.65 33.95 48.86
N GLU A 329 -28.56 34.72 48.74
CA GLU A 329 -27.43 34.38 47.87
C GLU A 329 -26.93 32.97 48.21
N ALA A 330 -26.53 32.21 47.18
CA ALA A 330 -26.24 30.79 47.28
C ALA A 330 -25.05 30.49 48.23
N GLY A 331 -25.33 30.40 49.52
CA GLY A 331 -24.43 29.91 50.57
C GLY A 331 -24.43 28.37 50.67
N VAL A 332 -24.71 27.65 49.59
CA VAL A 332 -24.79 26.18 49.59
C VAL A 332 -23.91 25.64 48.48
N GLY A 333 -22.93 24.81 48.86
CA GLY A 333 -22.01 24.13 47.94
C GLY A 333 -22.71 23.28 46.87
N PRO A 334 -21.95 22.80 45.88
CA PRO A 334 -22.47 22.20 44.66
C PRO A 334 -23.37 20.98 44.90
N LYS A 335 -24.45 20.85 44.13
CA LYS A 335 -25.37 19.71 44.16
C LYS A 335 -24.97 18.65 43.12
N PRO A 336 -25.13 17.34 43.42
CA PRO A 336 -24.90 16.27 42.44
C PRO A 336 -25.76 16.42 41.18
N LEU A 337 -25.20 16.09 40.01
CA LEU A 337 -25.82 16.26 38.68
C LEU A 337 -27.23 15.64 38.59
N LEU A 338 -27.44 14.47 39.21
CA LEU A 338 -28.75 13.80 39.26
C LEU A 338 -29.82 14.70 39.91
N ASN A 339 -29.46 15.41 40.99
CA ASN A 339 -30.37 16.30 41.70
C ASN A 339 -30.64 17.59 40.92
N TRP A 340 -29.75 17.96 40.00
CA TRP A 340 -29.95 19.09 39.10
C TRP A 340 -30.90 18.73 37.94
N CYS A 341 -30.73 17.55 37.31
CA CYS A 341 -31.63 17.07 36.26
C CYS A 341 -33.07 16.86 36.78
N VAL A 342 -33.22 16.20 37.94
CA VAL A 342 -34.52 16.01 38.59
C VAL A 342 -35.20 17.36 38.92
N ALA A 343 -34.43 18.36 39.36
CA ALA A 343 -34.97 19.70 39.64
C ALA A 343 -35.36 20.49 38.39
N LYS A 344 -34.95 20.04 37.20
CA LYS A 344 -35.26 20.65 35.90
C LYS A 344 -36.19 19.80 35.04
N GLY A 345 -36.64 18.64 35.53
CA GLY A 345 -37.55 17.74 34.83
C GLY A 345 -36.91 17.07 33.60
N LEU A 346 -35.59 16.88 33.61
CA LEU A 346 -34.80 16.24 32.55
C LEU A 346 -34.41 14.81 32.91
#